data_AF-A0A6P0RGP6-F1
#
_entry.id   AF-A0A6P0RGP6-F1
#
_cell.length_a   1.000
_cell.length_b   1.000
_cell.length_c   1.000
_cell.angle_alpha   90.00
_cell.angle_beta   90.00
_cell.angle_gamma   90.00
#
_symmetry.space_group_name_H-M   'P 1'
#
loop_
_entity.id
_entity.type
_entity.pdbx_description
1 polymer ?
#
loop_
_entity_poly.entity_id
_entity_poly.type
_entity_poly.pdbx_seq_one_letter_code
_entity_poly.pdbx_strand_id
1 'polypeptide(L)'
;MTKQTPIPNIVDELKDPLAVETITNWYLYGQKSTPKQEDLVDDNWIRPAEVEHPIMIPIDATKFMETVGRFALGPQFELVQGFFDEDNFFAPRTAPYSKAEIGQALGLDRYGWNMKHYNWKDKRTDDYVQRVYLYNSQEYKISDKAEFVVKDDGTGKITREIINFAIEPREVEEELDFSPPNDDEGIIDRDNFDFKGGGDVTDFGNAILQPRVDPSGIGRTVYFDYINQGSIKPVTYNRETYNKDVAFIKDNFEETNIVLSGVPLRLGMGELSDNLFEKGVTKFLDSADRPIFYGTEKDDELSQSDFNAPKLTGFLGNGSVLIGGDGNDKLELDAVKGKKILIGGKDNDTITGSLAGLFDTSVYEGPSSEYKIERFSDGVVTIEDKVKDRDGIDTLRRVEFAQFSDKTVDLISGQDISSSLTELVA
;
A
#
# COMPACT_ATOMS: atom_id res chain seq x y z
N MET A 1 -20.97 -20.89 -14.87
CA MET A 1 -20.22 -21.50 -13.74
C MET A 1 -18.82 -20.93 -13.79
N THR A 2 -18.65 -19.80 -13.12
CA THR A 2 -17.41 -19.03 -13.00
C THR A 2 -16.37 -19.87 -12.27
N LYS A 3 -15.23 -20.09 -12.92
CA LYS A 3 -14.08 -20.76 -12.31
C LYS A 3 -13.36 -19.74 -11.46
N GLN A 4 -13.58 -19.80 -10.16
CA GLN A 4 -12.77 -19.14 -9.15
C GLN A 4 -11.33 -19.63 -9.31
N THR A 5 -10.42 -18.71 -9.63
CA THR A 5 -8.99 -19.02 -9.73
C THR A 5 -8.49 -19.47 -8.36
N PRO A 6 -7.81 -20.62 -8.22
CA PRO A 6 -7.37 -21.11 -6.92
C PRO A 6 -6.33 -20.15 -6.33
N ILE A 7 -6.55 -19.72 -5.09
CA ILE A 7 -5.56 -19.01 -4.28
C ILE A 7 -4.35 -19.96 -4.12
N PRO A 8 -3.15 -19.60 -4.60
CA PRO A 8 -1.98 -20.46 -4.48
C PRO A 8 -1.57 -20.62 -3.01
N ASN A 9 -1.24 -21.85 -2.60
CA ASN A 9 -0.73 -22.18 -1.26
C ASN A 9 0.56 -21.39 -0.94
N ILE A 10 0.48 -20.41 -0.04
CA ILE A 10 1.58 -19.51 0.37
C ILE A 10 2.38 -20.15 1.53
N VAL A 11 3.05 -21.27 1.31
CA VAL A 11 3.85 -21.90 2.40
C VAL A 11 5.33 -22.12 2.07
N ASP A 12 5.78 -22.01 0.81
CA ASP A 12 7.14 -22.47 0.45
C ASP A 12 8.19 -21.40 0.07
N GLU A 13 7.97 -20.09 0.27
CA GLU A 13 9.00 -19.07 -0.08
C GLU A 13 9.20 -17.96 0.97
N LEU A 14 9.57 -18.33 2.20
CA LEU A 14 10.00 -17.36 3.24
C LEU A 14 11.52 -17.44 3.49
N LYS A 15 12.32 -17.14 2.46
CA LYS A 15 13.75 -16.80 2.59
C LYS A 15 14.05 -15.42 2.00
N ASP A 16 13.28 -14.43 2.40
CA ASP A 16 13.68 -13.02 2.40
C ASP A 16 12.67 -12.27 3.28
N PRO A 17 13.05 -11.38 4.21
CA PRO A 17 12.10 -10.38 4.70
C PRO A 17 11.52 -9.65 3.48
N LEU A 18 10.19 -9.57 3.42
CA LEU A 18 9.38 -9.11 2.29
C LEU A 18 10.09 -8.21 1.27
N ALA A 19 10.28 -8.69 0.05
CA ALA A 19 10.81 -7.88 -1.04
C ALA A 19 9.83 -6.73 -1.37
N VAL A 20 10.36 -5.51 -1.51
CA VAL A 20 9.57 -4.30 -1.77
C VAL A 20 8.64 -4.48 -2.97
N GLU A 21 9.14 -5.07 -4.05
CA GLU A 21 8.36 -5.33 -5.26
C GLU A 21 7.19 -6.27 -5.01
N THR A 22 7.37 -7.26 -4.14
CA THR A 22 6.32 -8.24 -3.84
C THR A 22 5.16 -7.55 -3.11
N ILE A 23 5.43 -6.75 -2.08
CA ILE A 23 4.38 -6.03 -1.37
C ILE A 23 3.73 -4.97 -2.24
N THR A 24 4.51 -4.23 -3.04
CA THR A 24 3.93 -3.27 -4.00
C THR A 24 3.05 -3.98 -5.04
N ASN A 25 3.41 -5.18 -5.51
CA ASN A 25 2.55 -5.95 -6.43
C ASN A 25 1.25 -6.42 -5.75
N TRP A 26 1.31 -6.89 -4.50
CA TRP A 26 0.10 -7.23 -3.74
C TRP A 26 -0.79 -5.98 -3.56
N TYR A 27 -0.18 -4.86 -3.20
CA TYR A 27 -0.87 -3.59 -3.04
C TYR A 27 -1.54 -3.15 -4.35
N LEU A 28 -0.83 -3.12 -5.48
CA LEU A 28 -1.39 -2.64 -6.76
C LEU A 28 -2.29 -3.64 -7.46
N TYR A 29 -1.92 -4.92 -7.48
CA TYR A 29 -2.51 -5.93 -8.36
C TYR A 29 -3.15 -7.10 -7.63
N GLY A 30 -3.09 -7.15 -6.30
CA GLY A 30 -3.65 -8.26 -5.54
C GLY A 30 -2.96 -9.60 -5.80
N GLN A 31 -1.72 -9.57 -6.31
CA GLN A 31 -0.94 -10.77 -6.63
C GLN A 31 0.55 -10.54 -6.42
N LYS A 32 1.32 -11.63 -6.27
CA LYS A 32 2.77 -11.57 -5.96
C LYS A 32 3.61 -10.94 -7.07
N SER A 33 3.25 -11.17 -8.33
CA SER A 33 4.03 -10.80 -9.51
C SER A 33 3.38 -9.68 -10.30
N THR A 34 4.20 -8.85 -10.93
CA THR A 34 3.74 -7.80 -11.84
C THR A 34 2.99 -8.42 -13.03
N PRO A 35 1.78 -7.93 -13.35
CA PRO A 35 1.08 -8.30 -14.58
C PRO A 35 1.95 -8.03 -15.81
N LYS A 36 1.68 -8.72 -16.91
CA LYS A 36 2.34 -8.35 -18.17
C LYS A 36 1.78 -7.03 -18.66
N GLN A 37 2.60 -6.30 -19.41
CA GLN A 37 2.24 -5.00 -19.97
C GLN A 37 0.97 -5.07 -20.85
N GLU A 38 0.79 -6.17 -21.60
CA GLU A 38 -0.41 -6.40 -22.40
C GLU A 38 -1.70 -6.61 -21.59
N ASP A 39 -1.58 -7.01 -20.32
CA ASP A 39 -2.72 -7.31 -19.43
C ASP A 39 -3.13 -6.09 -18.60
N LEU A 40 -2.40 -4.96 -18.67
CA LEU A 40 -2.69 -3.76 -17.88
C LEU A 40 -3.86 -2.93 -18.43
N VAL A 41 -4.22 -3.09 -19.71
CA VAL A 41 -5.38 -2.39 -20.29
C VAL A 41 -6.64 -3.19 -19.98
N ASP A 42 -7.05 -3.16 -18.72
CA ASP A 42 -8.14 -3.96 -18.17
C ASP A 42 -8.70 -3.26 -16.91
N ASP A 43 -10.03 -3.19 -16.79
CA ASP A 43 -10.72 -2.58 -15.64
C ASP A 43 -10.67 -3.48 -14.38
N ASN A 44 -10.31 -4.75 -14.50
CA ASN A 44 -10.14 -5.67 -13.36
C ASN A 44 -9.05 -5.23 -12.35
N TRP A 45 -8.20 -4.26 -12.73
CA TRP A 45 -7.24 -3.65 -11.81
C TRP A 45 -7.87 -2.63 -10.86
N ILE A 46 -9.06 -2.13 -11.19
CA ILE A 46 -9.92 -1.34 -10.31
C ILE A 46 -10.58 -2.30 -9.33
N ARG A 47 -10.29 -2.15 -8.03
CA ARG A 47 -10.81 -3.03 -6.97
C ARG A 47 -11.68 -2.27 -5.98
N PRO A 48 -12.55 -2.91 -5.20
CA PRO A 48 -13.23 -2.23 -4.10
C PRO A 48 -12.28 -1.67 -3.06
N ALA A 49 -12.57 -0.48 -2.54
CA ALA A 49 -11.84 0.12 -1.43
C ALA A 49 -11.99 -0.74 -0.15
N GLU A 50 -13.20 -1.26 0.09
CA GLU A 50 -13.47 -2.25 1.12
C GLU A 50 -13.45 -3.65 0.51
N VAL A 51 -12.39 -4.41 0.79
CA VAL A 51 -12.26 -5.79 0.30
C VAL A 51 -12.84 -6.73 1.35
N GLU A 52 -13.86 -7.52 0.99
CA GLU A 52 -14.47 -8.53 1.89
C GLU A 52 -13.43 -9.53 2.44
N HIS A 53 -12.36 -9.75 1.68
CA HIS A 53 -11.22 -10.56 2.06
C HIS A 53 -9.93 -9.75 1.88
N PRO A 54 -9.46 -9.05 2.93
CA PRO A 54 -8.23 -8.28 2.86
C PRO A 54 -7.05 -9.18 2.53
N ILE A 55 -6.05 -8.62 1.84
CA ILE A 55 -4.82 -9.35 1.51
C ILE A 55 -4.02 -9.51 2.80
N MET A 56 -3.91 -10.74 3.28
CA MET A 56 -3.11 -11.11 4.45
C MET A 56 -1.83 -11.81 4.00
N ILE A 57 -0.67 -11.24 4.33
CA ILE A 57 0.63 -11.83 3.99
C ILE A 57 1.25 -12.45 5.25
N PRO A 58 1.50 -13.77 5.26
CA PRO A 58 2.13 -14.41 6.41
C PRO A 58 3.59 -13.96 6.54
N ILE A 59 3.94 -13.43 7.71
CA ILE A 59 5.30 -13.06 8.11
C ILE A 59 5.74 -13.98 9.25
N ASP A 60 6.85 -14.69 9.08
CA ASP A 60 7.43 -15.44 10.18
C ASP A 60 7.97 -14.49 11.25
N ALA A 61 7.31 -14.44 12.40
CA ALA A 61 7.63 -13.54 13.49
C ALA A 61 9.04 -13.73 14.04
N THR A 62 9.57 -14.96 14.02
CA THR A 62 10.95 -15.22 14.50
C THR A 62 11.96 -14.56 13.57
N LYS A 63 11.81 -14.72 12.26
CA LYS A 63 12.67 -14.05 11.26
C LYS A 63 12.47 -12.54 11.24
N PHE A 64 11.23 -12.08 11.43
CA PHE A 64 10.93 -10.66 11.52
C PHE A 64 11.70 -10.00 12.67
N MET A 65 11.65 -10.58 13.87
CA MET A 65 12.37 -10.06 15.04
C MET A 65 13.89 -10.08 14.88
N GLU A 66 14.44 -11.04 14.12
CA GLU A 66 15.88 -11.08 13.78
C GLU A 66 16.29 -10.00 12.75
N THR A 67 15.34 -9.55 11.92
CA THR A 67 15.60 -8.65 10.80
C THR A 67 14.98 -7.28 11.01
N VAL A 68 13.74 -7.05 10.57
CA VAL A 68 13.05 -5.76 10.64
C VAL A 68 12.83 -5.33 12.09
N GLY A 69 12.42 -6.27 12.94
CA GLY A 69 12.09 -6.08 14.35
C GLY A 69 13.27 -5.94 15.31
N ARG A 70 14.51 -6.00 14.80
CA ARG A 70 15.76 -6.02 15.59
C ARG A 70 15.99 -4.83 16.52
N PHE A 71 15.21 -3.77 16.39
CA PHE A 71 15.29 -2.59 17.25
C PHE A 71 14.58 -2.78 18.58
N ALA A 72 13.62 -3.70 18.65
CA ALA A 72 12.87 -3.98 19.86
C ALA A 72 13.73 -4.82 20.82
N LEU A 73 14.40 -4.12 21.73
CA LEU A 73 15.22 -4.69 22.79
C LEU A 73 14.65 -4.27 24.15
N GLY A 74 15.02 -4.98 25.22
CA GLY A 74 14.50 -4.72 26.56
C GLY A 74 14.51 -3.23 26.98
N PRO A 75 15.60 -2.47 26.78
CA PRO A 75 15.66 -1.06 27.17
C PRO A 75 14.69 -0.14 26.41
N GLN A 76 14.06 -0.58 25.33
CA GLN A 76 13.03 0.22 24.63
C GLN A 76 11.70 0.26 25.39
N PHE A 77 11.46 -0.66 26.31
CA PHE A 77 10.19 -0.81 27.02
C PHE A 77 10.27 -0.14 28.40
N GLU A 78 9.38 0.82 28.67
CA GLU A 78 9.32 1.52 29.96
C GLU A 78 9.16 0.56 31.14
N LEU A 79 8.37 -0.52 30.96
CA LEU A 79 8.21 -1.59 31.95
C LEU A 79 9.55 -2.24 32.34
N VAL A 80 10.40 -2.52 31.34
CA VAL A 80 11.70 -3.17 31.56
C VAL A 80 12.70 -2.16 32.14
N GLN A 81 12.72 -0.93 31.64
CA GLN A 81 13.54 0.15 32.19
C GLN A 81 13.23 0.36 33.68
N GLY A 82 11.95 0.53 34.03
CA GLY A 82 11.52 0.75 35.41
C GLY A 82 11.74 -0.46 36.31
N PHE A 83 11.55 -1.70 35.80
CA PHE A 83 11.89 -2.91 36.55
C PHE A 83 13.38 -3.01 36.87
N PHE A 84 14.23 -2.54 35.98
CA PHE A 84 15.67 -2.50 36.18
C PHE A 84 16.15 -1.19 36.84
N ASP A 85 15.33 -0.18 37.04
CA ASP A 85 15.78 1.01 37.78
C ASP A 85 15.94 0.69 39.28
N GLU A 86 17.14 0.90 39.83
CA GLU A 86 17.44 0.60 41.24
C GLU A 86 16.72 1.53 42.21
N ASP A 87 16.29 2.71 41.75
CA ASP A 87 15.50 3.65 42.54
C ASP A 87 14.06 3.15 42.78
N ASN A 88 13.56 2.25 41.91
CA ASN A 88 12.26 1.62 42.08
C ASN A 88 12.35 0.42 43.03
N PHE A 89 11.55 0.42 44.10
CA PHE A 89 11.55 -0.68 45.07
C PHE A 89 10.50 -1.74 44.75
N PHE A 90 10.95 -3.00 44.64
CA PHE A 90 10.11 -4.19 44.57
C PHE A 90 10.51 -5.15 45.68
N ALA A 91 9.54 -5.65 46.45
CA ALA A 91 9.81 -6.52 47.59
C ALA A 91 10.25 -7.93 47.11
N PRO A 92 11.33 -8.52 47.66
CA PRO A 92 11.65 -9.91 47.39
C PRO A 92 10.50 -10.84 47.80
N ARG A 93 10.14 -11.76 46.91
CA ARG A 93 9.11 -12.77 47.19
C ARG A 93 9.36 -14.05 46.40
N THR A 94 8.77 -15.15 46.86
CA THR A 94 8.94 -16.48 46.23
C THR A 94 8.23 -16.59 44.88
N ALA A 95 7.04 -16.00 44.76
CA ALA A 95 6.27 -16.00 43.52
C ALA A 95 6.71 -14.82 42.61
N PRO A 96 6.98 -15.02 41.32
CA PRO A 96 7.29 -13.92 40.41
C PRO A 96 6.17 -12.88 40.35
N TYR A 97 6.50 -11.64 40.04
CA TYR A 97 5.57 -10.60 39.65
C TYR A 97 5.10 -10.81 38.21
N SER A 98 3.81 -10.56 37.97
CA SER A 98 3.25 -10.46 36.62
C SER A 98 3.62 -9.11 35.98
N LYS A 99 3.51 -9.01 34.65
CA LYS A 99 3.62 -7.74 33.90
C LYS A 99 2.74 -6.64 34.52
N ALA A 100 1.48 -6.97 34.80
CA ALA A 100 0.49 -6.04 35.34
C ALA A 100 0.86 -5.53 36.74
N GLU A 101 1.38 -6.38 37.63
CA GLU A 101 1.82 -5.94 38.95
C GLU A 101 3.01 -4.97 38.87
N ILE A 102 3.99 -5.24 38.01
CA ILE A 102 5.12 -4.34 37.79
C ILE A 102 4.64 -3.03 37.16
N GLY A 103 3.79 -3.11 36.14
CA GLY A 103 3.20 -1.95 35.47
C GLY A 103 2.44 -1.05 36.43
N GLN A 104 1.57 -1.63 37.25
CA GLN A 104 0.83 -0.89 38.28
C GLN A 104 1.75 -0.20 39.28
N ALA A 105 2.81 -0.89 39.74
CA ALA A 105 3.78 -0.31 40.67
C ALA A 105 4.56 0.87 40.07
N LEU A 106 4.76 0.86 38.74
CA LEU A 106 5.43 1.92 37.99
C LEU A 106 4.47 3.02 37.49
N GLY A 107 3.15 2.85 37.64
CA GLY A 107 2.15 3.77 37.10
C GLY A 107 2.05 3.75 35.57
N LEU A 108 2.35 2.60 34.95
CA LEU A 108 2.28 2.43 33.50
C LEU A 108 0.90 1.94 33.07
N ASP A 109 0.30 2.65 32.13
CA ASP A 109 -0.97 2.29 31.51
C ASP A 109 -0.81 1.35 30.31
N ARG A 110 0.42 1.14 29.83
CA ARG A 110 0.77 0.31 28.67
C ARG A 110 2.14 -0.33 28.85
N TYR A 111 2.33 -1.52 28.28
CA TYR A 111 3.58 -2.29 28.42
C TYR A 111 4.32 -2.52 27.09
N GLY A 112 3.71 -2.15 25.98
CA GLY A 112 4.29 -2.27 24.64
C GLY A 112 5.27 -1.15 24.30
N TRP A 113 5.92 -1.30 23.15
CA TRP A 113 6.79 -0.27 22.57
C TRP A 113 6.35 0.03 21.14
N ASN A 114 6.15 1.31 20.86
CA ASN A 114 5.72 1.81 19.56
C ASN A 114 6.90 2.49 18.89
N MET A 115 7.20 2.05 17.68
CA MET A 115 8.36 2.49 16.92
C MET A 115 7.91 3.10 15.60
N LYS A 116 8.60 4.16 15.18
CA LYS A 116 8.53 4.69 13.81
C LYS A 116 9.85 4.41 13.11
N HIS A 117 9.86 3.58 12.07
CA HIS A 117 11.07 3.17 11.35
C HIS A 117 11.92 4.34 10.87
N TYR A 118 11.31 5.49 10.52
CA TYR A 118 12.04 6.67 10.08
C TYR A 118 12.81 7.40 11.20
N ASN A 119 12.62 7.03 12.47
CA ASN A 119 13.38 7.56 13.59
C ASN A 119 14.63 6.72 13.92
N TRP A 120 14.80 5.55 13.29
CA TRP A 120 15.80 4.58 13.73
C TRP A 120 16.63 4.06 12.57
N LYS A 121 17.93 4.38 12.61
CA LYS A 121 18.93 3.77 11.73
C LYS A 121 19.77 2.77 12.50
N ASP A 122 20.14 1.69 11.83
CA ASP A 122 21.11 0.72 12.32
C ASP A 122 22.41 0.89 11.51
N LYS A 123 23.50 1.29 12.18
CA LYS A 123 24.79 1.57 11.54
C LYS A 123 25.42 0.34 10.87
N ARG A 124 24.89 -0.86 11.14
CA ARG A 124 25.44 -2.13 10.67
C ARG A 124 24.76 -2.65 9.40
N THR A 125 23.60 -2.12 9.03
CA THR A 125 22.74 -2.67 7.97
C THR A 125 22.10 -1.55 7.15
N ASP A 126 21.99 -1.73 5.84
CA ASP A 126 21.41 -0.74 4.93
C ASP A 126 20.05 -1.20 4.37
N ASP A 127 19.02 -1.18 5.22
CA ASP A 127 17.62 -1.51 4.88
C ASP A 127 16.64 -0.40 5.26
N TYR A 128 17.16 0.78 5.63
CA TYR A 128 16.39 1.86 6.24
C TYR A 128 15.26 2.35 5.34
N VAL A 129 15.54 2.60 4.06
CA VAL A 129 14.55 3.06 3.08
C VAL A 129 13.45 2.01 2.89
N GLN A 130 13.82 0.75 2.73
CA GLN A 130 12.86 -0.34 2.49
C GLN A 130 11.92 -0.52 3.68
N ARG A 131 12.43 -0.47 4.91
CA ARG A 131 11.60 -0.62 6.11
C ARG A 131 10.68 0.58 6.35
N VAL A 132 11.16 1.79 6.07
CA VAL A 132 10.31 2.99 6.14
C VAL A 132 9.18 2.90 5.11
N TYR A 133 9.46 2.39 3.91
CA TYR A 133 8.45 2.18 2.87
C TYR A 133 7.42 1.12 3.28
N LEU A 134 7.86 -0.06 3.74
CA LEU A 134 6.98 -1.20 3.95
C LEU A 134 6.22 -1.19 5.27
N TYR A 135 6.86 -0.79 6.36
CA TYR A 135 6.30 -0.94 7.72
C TYR A 135 5.94 0.41 8.31
N ASN A 136 6.81 1.41 8.13
CA ASN A 136 6.64 2.78 8.65
C ASN A 136 6.52 2.88 10.19
N SER A 137 5.40 2.40 10.77
CA SER A 137 5.26 2.15 12.21
C SER A 137 5.35 0.66 12.51
N GLN A 138 5.69 0.35 13.75
CA GLN A 138 5.61 -1.02 14.26
C GLN A 138 5.34 -0.99 15.76
N GLU A 139 4.46 -1.87 16.22
CA GLU A 139 4.21 -2.08 17.63
C GLU A 139 4.74 -3.43 18.09
N TYR A 140 5.29 -3.45 19.31
CA TYR A 140 5.84 -4.64 19.93
C TYR A 140 5.31 -4.80 21.35
N LYS A 141 5.24 -6.04 21.81
CA LYS A 141 4.90 -6.40 23.19
C LYS A 141 5.95 -7.30 23.80
N ILE A 142 5.98 -7.32 25.14
CA ILE A 142 6.68 -8.35 25.90
C ILE A 142 5.75 -9.55 26.03
N SER A 143 6.28 -10.75 25.79
CA SER A 143 5.51 -12.01 25.88
C SER A 143 4.68 -12.10 27.16
N ASP A 144 3.45 -12.60 27.07
CA ASP A 144 2.57 -12.79 28.23
C ASP A 144 3.09 -13.81 29.24
N LYS A 145 4.04 -14.64 28.80
CA LYS A 145 4.71 -15.63 29.64
C LYS A 145 5.83 -15.03 30.49
N ALA A 146 6.19 -13.76 30.29
CA ALA A 146 7.27 -13.11 31.01
C ALA A 146 6.93 -12.97 32.49
N GLU A 147 7.85 -13.42 33.36
CA GLU A 147 7.68 -13.42 34.81
C GLU A 147 8.84 -12.64 35.46
N PHE A 148 8.51 -11.66 36.31
CA PHE A 148 9.45 -10.71 36.89
C PHE A 148 9.86 -11.16 38.28
N VAL A 149 11.10 -11.60 38.41
CA VAL A 149 11.62 -12.24 39.62
C VAL A 149 12.47 -11.26 40.41
N VAL A 150 12.15 -11.09 41.70
CA VAL A 150 12.91 -10.26 42.64
C VAL A 150 13.33 -11.11 43.84
N LYS A 151 14.65 -11.25 44.04
CA LYS A 151 15.25 -12.09 45.07
C LYS A 151 16.21 -11.29 45.94
N ASP A 152 16.27 -11.62 47.22
CA ASP A 152 17.40 -11.28 48.08
C ASP A 152 18.46 -12.37 47.91
N ASP A 153 19.71 -12.00 47.63
CA ASP A 153 20.82 -12.95 47.48
C ASP A 153 21.33 -13.52 48.82
N GLY A 154 20.67 -13.17 49.93
CA GLY A 154 21.01 -13.60 51.29
C GLY A 154 22.04 -12.69 51.96
N THR A 155 22.55 -11.67 51.24
CA THR A 155 23.42 -10.62 51.79
C THR A 155 22.67 -9.31 52.02
N GLY A 156 21.35 -9.29 51.77
CA GLY A 156 20.53 -8.08 51.77
C GLY A 156 20.57 -7.35 50.43
N LYS A 157 21.23 -7.92 49.41
CA LYS A 157 21.28 -7.35 48.06
C LYS A 157 20.15 -7.93 47.23
N ILE A 158 19.38 -7.02 46.63
CA ILE A 158 18.27 -7.34 45.75
C ILE A 158 18.81 -7.64 44.35
N THR A 159 18.36 -8.75 43.78
CA THR A 159 18.63 -9.16 42.40
C THR A 159 17.32 -9.26 41.63
N ARG A 160 17.37 -8.90 40.36
CA ARG A 160 16.21 -8.84 39.46
C ARG A 160 16.51 -9.56 38.15
N GLU A 161 15.56 -10.37 37.72
CA GLU A 161 15.58 -11.06 36.43
C GLU A 161 14.16 -11.21 35.90
N ILE A 162 14.02 -11.29 34.59
CA ILE A 162 12.78 -11.63 33.91
C ILE A 162 13.00 -13.01 33.29
N ILE A 163 12.21 -13.99 33.68
CA ILE A 163 12.23 -15.32 33.08
C ILE A 163 11.16 -15.41 32.00
N ASN A 164 11.36 -16.30 31.03
CA ASN A 164 10.53 -16.42 29.84
C ASN A 164 10.41 -15.09 29.05
N PHE A 165 11.45 -14.26 29.08
CA PHE A 165 11.46 -12.98 28.38
C PHE A 165 11.57 -13.19 26.88
N ALA A 166 10.60 -12.68 26.13
CA ALA A 166 10.62 -12.59 24.69
C ALA A 166 9.89 -11.30 24.28
N ILE A 167 10.26 -10.76 23.12
CA ILE A 167 9.59 -9.61 22.51
C ILE A 167 8.95 -10.10 21.22
N GLU A 168 7.70 -9.74 21.02
CA GLU A 168 6.84 -10.22 19.93
C GLU A 168 6.27 -8.99 19.19
N PRO A 169 6.11 -9.03 17.85
CA PRO A 169 5.30 -8.02 17.17
C PRO A 169 3.85 -8.10 17.68
N ARG A 170 3.15 -6.97 17.75
CA ARG A 170 1.76 -6.97 18.23
C ARG A 170 0.84 -7.68 17.23
N GLU A 171 -0.05 -8.51 17.74
CA GLU A 171 -1.24 -8.99 17.01
C GLU A 171 -2.51 -8.37 17.58
N VAL A 172 -3.51 -8.26 16.73
CA VAL A 172 -4.72 -7.45 16.94
C VAL A 172 -5.69 -8.00 17.98
N GLU A 173 -5.49 -9.21 18.48
CA GLU A 173 -6.43 -9.90 19.38
C GLU A 173 -6.16 -9.69 20.88
N GLU A 174 -5.23 -8.82 21.27
CA GLU A 174 -4.86 -8.65 22.69
C GLU A 174 -5.51 -7.40 23.33
N GLU A 175 -6.75 -7.60 23.79
CA GLU A 175 -7.67 -6.60 24.36
C GLU A 175 -7.29 -6.01 25.74
N LEU A 176 -6.05 -6.19 26.24
CA LEU A 176 -5.69 -5.71 27.59
C LEU A 176 -4.48 -4.78 27.71
N ASP A 177 -3.82 -4.40 26.60
CA ASP A 177 -2.67 -3.48 26.65
C ASP A 177 -2.87 -2.13 25.90
N PHE A 178 -4.04 -1.86 25.29
CA PHE A 178 -4.24 -0.66 24.44
C PHE A 178 -5.69 -0.12 24.45
N SER A 179 -5.86 1.20 24.64
CA SER A 179 -7.13 1.88 24.29
C SER A 179 -7.30 1.95 22.77
N PRO A 180 -8.55 1.90 22.25
CA PRO A 180 -8.81 2.04 20.81
C PRO A 180 -8.27 3.39 20.31
N PRO A 181 -7.83 3.46 19.04
CA PRO A 181 -7.41 4.73 18.46
C PRO A 181 -8.60 5.70 18.43
N ASN A 182 -8.30 7.00 18.57
CA ASN A 182 -9.29 8.08 18.64
C ASN A 182 -9.82 8.50 17.26
N ASP A 183 -9.74 7.63 16.25
CA ASP A 183 -10.36 7.81 14.95
C ASP A 183 -11.57 6.88 14.79
N ASP A 184 -12.64 7.47 14.27
CA ASP A 184 -14.00 6.95 14.20
C ASP A 184 -14.16 5.87 13.10
N GLU A 185 -13.19 4.96 12.93
CA GLU A 185 -13.29 3.86 11.99
C GLU A 185 -12.81 2.57 12.65
N GLY A 186 -13.76 1.79 13.17
CA GLY A 186 -13.51 0.51 13.82
C GLY A 186 -12.87 -0.53 12.90
N ILE A 187 -11.56 -0.46 12.70
CA ILE A 187 -10.71 -1.55 12.23
C ILE A 187 -9.50 -1.60 13.16
N ILE A 188 -9.31 -2.79 13.71
CA ILE A 188 -8.30 -3.09 14.72
C ILE A 188 -6.91 -2.97 14.05
N ASP A 189 -6.03 -2.16 14.63
CA ASP A 189 -4.78 -1.65 14.02
C ASP A 189 -3.72 -2.78 13.86
N ARG A 190 -3.86 -3.57 12.77
CA ARG A 190 -2.87 -4.56 12.29
C ARG A 190 -1.83 -3.82 11.47
N ASP A 191 -0.56 -4.21 11.62
CA ASP A 191 0.47 -3.71 10.71
C ASP A 191 0.09 -4.02 9.26
N ASN A 192 0.30 -3.02 8.42
CA ASN A 192 -0.11 -3.09 7.04
C ASN A 192 0.73 -2.13 6.17
N PHE A 193 0.53 -2.29 4.87
CA PHE A 193 1.02 -1.39 3.85
C PHE A 193 -0.16 -0.83 3.06
N ASP A 194 -0.44 0.47 3.22
CA ASP A 194 -1.59 1.15 2.62
C ASP A 194 -1.30 2.57 2.13
N PHE A 195 -0.04 3.01 2.14
CA PHE A 195 0.36 4.41 1.89
C PHE A 195 -0.30 5.45 2.81
N LYS A 196 -0.89 5.03 3.93
CA LYS A 196 -1.31 5.90 5.02
C LYS A 196 -0.34 5.72 6.19
N GLY A 197 -0.26 6.71 7.06
CA GLY A 197 0.61 6.65 8.22
C GLY A 197 0.45 7.86 9.11
N GLY A 198 0.52 7.65 10.42
CA GLY A 198 0.46 8.75 11.38
C GLY A 198 1.77 9.54 11.43
N GLY A 199 1.73 10.83 11.05
CA GLY A 199 2.75 11.85 11.32
C GLY A 199 3.09 12.78 10.14
N ASP A 200 3.47 14.03 10.43
CA ASP A 200 3.75 15.10 9.44
C ASP A 200 4.85 14.74 8.40
N VAL A 201 5.77 13.83 8.74
CA VAL A 201 6.91 13.45 7.87
C VAL A 201 6.52 12.36 6.88
N THR A 202 5.60 11.47 7.27
CA THR A 202 5.10 10.39 6.40
C THR A 202 4.12 10.93 5.38
N ASP A 203 3.36 11.97 5.72
CA ASP A 203 2.57 12.74 4.76
C ASP A 203 3.44 13.32 3.65
N PHE A 204 4.66 13.76 3.96
CA PHE A 204 5.61 14.28 2.97
C PHE A 204 6.25 13.19 2.10
N GLY A 205 6.61 12.03 2.68
CA GLY A 205 7.14 10.89 1.94
C GLY A 205 6.10 10.28 1.00
N ASN A 206 4.87 10.09 1.50
CA ASN A 206 3.74 9.56 0.73
C ASN A 206 3.31 10.55 -0.35
N ALA A 207 3.34 11.86 -0.09
CA ALA A 207 3.10 12.89 -1.11
C ALA A 207 4.08 12.82 -2.30
N ILE A 208 5.28 12.25 -2.13
CA ILE A 208 6.22 12.03 -3.23
C ILE A 208 6.03 10.65 -3.87
N LEU A 209 5.83 9.62 -3.05
CA LEU A 209 5.82 8.23 -3.50
C LEU A 209 4.49 7.79 -4.09
N GLN A 210 3.36 8.14 -3.46
CA GLN A 210 2.04 7.70 -3.90
C GLN A 210 1.77 8.12 -5.35
N PRO A 211 2.01 9.39 -5.78
CA PRO A 211 1.88 9.78 -7.19
C PRO A 211 2.79 9.00 -8.17
N ARG A 212 3.87 8.38 -7.69
CA ARG A 212 4.84 7.63 -8.50
C ARG A 212 4.58 6.13 -8.51
N VAL A 213 3.95 5.61 -7.47
CA VAL A 213 3.69 4.18 -7.26
C VAL A 213 2.26 3.81 -7.65
N ASP A 214 1.30 4.68 -7.33
CA ASP A 214 -0.13 4.44 -7.50
C ASP A 214 -0.84 5.75 -7.93
N PRO A 215 -0.57 6.25 -9.14
CA PRO A 215 -1.11 7.51 -9.62
C PRO A 215 -2.64 7.50 -9.76
N SER A 216 -3.24 6.32 -9.96
CA SER A 216 -4.69 6.13 -10.12
C SER A 216 -5.40 5.67 -8.85
N GLY A 217 -4.68 5.40 -7.75
CA GLY A 217 -5.30 4.96 -6.49
C GLY A 217 -5.94 3.56 -6.55
N ILE A 218 -5.43 2.67 -7.41
CA ILE A 218 -5.95 1.30 -7.54
C ILE A 218 -5.47 0.37 -6.42
N GLY A 219 -4.48 0.81 -5.64
CA GLY A 219 -3.86 -0.02 -4.63
C GLY A 219 -4.73 -0.25 -3.39
N ARG A 220 -4.63 -1.44 -2.80
CA ARG A 220 -5.42 -1.84 -1.62
C ARG A 220 -4.51 -2.28 -0.48
N THR A 221 -4.94 -1.99 0.74
CA THR A 221 -4.19 -2.31 1.97
C THR A 221 -3.76 -3.77 1.99
N VAL A 222 -2.46 -3.98 2.28
CA VAL A 222 -1.87 -5.30 2.47
C VAL A 222 -1.56 -5.46 3.95
N TYR A 223 -2.21 -6.39 4.62
CA TYR A 223 -2.01 -6.66 6.04
C TYR A 223 -0.93 -7.70 6.27
N PHE A 224 -0.20 -7.55 7.37
CA PHE A 224 0.83 -8.48 7.80
C PHE A 224 0.28 -9.41 8.90
N ASP A 225 0.42 -10.71 8.68
CA ASP A 225 -0.03 -11.77 9.59
C ASP A 225 1.18 -12.46 10.23
N TYR A 226 1.45 -12.20 11.51
CA TYR A 226 2.68 -12.65 12.16
C TYR A 226 2.58 -14.09 12.66
N ILE A 227 2.83 -15.03 11.76
CA ILE A 227 2.85 -16.45 12.09
C ILE A 227 4.07 -16.83 12.97
N ASN A 228 3.96 -17.95 13.68
CA ASN A 228 5.04 -18.55 14.49
C ASN A 228 5.55 -17.70 15.68
N GLN A 229 4.79 -16.72 16.19
CA GLN A 229 5.19 -15.93 17.37
C GLN A 229 5.55 -16.80 18.58
N GLY A 230 4.79 -17.85 18.86
CA GLY A 230 5.08 -18.79 19.95
C GLY A 230 6.41 -19.57 19.80
N SER A 231 7.09 -19.46 18.66
CA SER A 231 8.42 -20.04 18.41
C SER A 231 9.57 -19.07 18.71
N ILE A 232 9.28 -17.79 19.01
CA ILE A 232 10.28 -16.84 19.47
C ILE A 232 10.86 -17.37 20.78
N LYS A 233 12.18 -17.57 20.79
CA LYS A 233 12.85 -18.27 21.89
C LYS A 233 12.89 -17.40 23.14
N PRO A 234 12.25 -17.80 24.25
CA PRO A 234 12.35 -17.07 25.49
C PRO A 234 13.76 -17.16 26.08
N VAL A 235 14.17 -16.11 26.77
CA VAL A 235 15.45 -16.04 27.49
C VAL A 235 15.25 -15.65 28.95
N THR A 236 16.25 -15.93 29.79
CA THR A 236 16.39 -15.24 31.07
C THR A 236 17.07 -13.91 30.84
N TYR A 237 16.39 -12.84 31.20
CA TYR A 237 16.83 -11.47 30.98
C TYR A 237 17.15 -10.81 32.31
N ASN A 238 18.41 -10.49 32.55
CA ASN A 238 18.88 -9.98 33.83
C ASN A 238 19.59 -8.63 33.65
N ARG A 239 20.07 -8.07 34.77
CA ARG A 239 20.81 -6.80 34.82
C ARG A 239 21.98 -6.75 33.82
N GLU A 240 22.73 -7.85 33.69
CA GLU A 240 23.89 -7.89 32.80
C GLU A 240 23.45 -7.80 31.33
N THR A 241 22.42 -8.56 30.94
CA THR A 241 21.85 -8.51 29.58
C THR A 241 21.25 -7.13 29.30
N TYR A 242 20.48 -6.56 30.24
CA TYR A 242 19.94 -5.21 30.11
C TYR A 242 21.03 -4.16 29.83
N ASN A 243 22.12 -4.18 30.60
CA ASN A 243 23.22 -3.24 30.40
C ASN A 243 23.94 -3.45 29.06
N LYS A 244 24.04 -4.69 28.58
CA LYS A 244 24.59 -5.00 27.25
C LYS A 244 23.70 -4.44 26.14
N ASP A 245 22.38 -4.58 26.26
CA ASP A 245 21.44 -4.03 25.27
C ASP A 245 21.46 -2.50 25.27
N VAL A 246 21.54 -1.86 26.44
CA VAL A 246 21.71 -0.39 26.55
C VAL A 246 22.95 0.07 25.80
N ALA A 247 24.10 -0.59 26.04
CA ALA A 247 25.34 -0.27 25.34
C ALA A 247 25.22 -0.53 23.83
N PHE A 248 24.60 -1.65 23.45
CA PHE A 248 24.40 -2.02 22.06
C PHE A 248 23.54 -1.02 21.30
N ILE A 249 22.42 -0.56 21.87
CA ILE A 249 21.55 0.48 21.27
C ILE A 249 22.38 1.74 21.03
N LYS A 250 23.09 2.21 22.06
CA LYS A 250 23.91 3.43 21.99
C LYS A 250 24.99 3.35 20.90
N ASP A 251 25.65 2.20 20.78
CA ASP A 251 26.77 2.03 19.86
C ASP A 251 26.28 1.86 18.41
N ASN A 252 25.19 1.11 18.20
CA ASN A 252 24.77 0.64 16.87
C ASN A 252 23.58 1.40 16.28
N PHE A 253 22.68 1.92 17.11
CA PHE A 253 21.50 2.62 16.63
C PHE A 253 21.73 4.13 16.65
N GLU A 254 21.12 4.80 15.68
CA GLU A 254 21.10 6.25 15.58
C GLU A 254 19.65 6.70 15.54
N GLU A 255 19.23 7.41 16.57
CA GLU A 255 17.98 8.16 16.54
C GLU A 255 18.14 9.34 15.59
N THR A 256 17.40 9.30 14.49
CA THR A 256 17.53 10.29 13.44
C THR A 256 16.71 11.53 13.76
N ASN A 257 17.39 12.65 13.98
CA ASN A 257 16.73 13.94 14.11
C ASN A 257 16.19 14.37 12.73
N ILE A 258 14.87 14.54 12.64
CA ILE A 258 14.08 14.63 11.38
C ILE A 258 14.57 15.73 10.42
N VAL A 259 15.11 16.83 10.94
CA VAL A 259 15.48 18.01 10.13
C VAL A 259 16.72 17.77 9.25
N LEU A 260 17.63 16.89 9.63
CA LEU A 260 18.88 16.62 8.89
C LEU A 260 18.88 15.26 8.17
N SER A 261 18.03 14.33 8.59
CA SER A 261 17.93 12.96 8.05
C SER A 261 16.92 12.81 6.90
N GLY A 262 16.09 13.83 6.65
CA GLY A 262 15.07 13.82 5.59
C GLY A 262 15.63 13.83 4.16
N VAL A 263 16.80 14.43 3.91
CA VAL A 263 17.36 14.49 2.53
C VAL A 263 17.84 13.12 2.05
N PRO A 264 18.70 12.37 2.78
CA PRO A 264 19.09 11.01 2.38
C PRO A 264 17.90 10.06 2.26
N LEU A 265 16.92 10.15 3.17
CA LEU A 265 15.71 9.33 3.09
C LEU A 265 14.90 9.66 1.82
N ARG A 266 14.70 10.94 1.52
CA ARG A 266 13.99 11.37 0.31
C ARG A 266 14.69 10.91 -0.97
N LEU A 267 16.01 11.01 -1.02
CA LEU A 267 16.80 10.52 -2.16
C LEU A 267 16.64 9.00 -2.31
N GLY A 268 16.79 8.25 -1.21
CA GLY A 268 16.60 6.80 -1.21
C GLY A 268 15.18 6.38 -1.60
N MET A 269 14.14 7.12 -1.18
CA MET A 269 12.76 6.89 -1.61
C MET A 269 12.57 7.18 -3.10
N GLY A 270 13.25 8.20 -3.62
CA GLY A 270 13.34 8.45 -5.07
C GLY A 270 13.95 7.25 -5.80
N GLU A 271 15.11 6.76 -5.35
CA GLU A 271 15.79 5.60 -5.94
C GLU A 271 14.94 4.32 -5.86
N LEU A 272 14.24 4.09 -4.74
CA LEU A 272 13.31 2.96 -4.59
C LEU A 272 12.17 3.05 -5.60
N SER A 273 11.56 4.23 -5.74
CA SER A 273 10.51 4.47 -6.73
C SER A 273 11.01 4.30 -8.17
N ASP A 274 12.23 4.75 -8.45
CA ASP A 274 12.87 4.58 -9.75
C ASP A 274 13.09 3.09 -10.05
N ASN A 275 13.56 2.32 -9.07
CA ASN A 275 13.78 0.88 -9.19
C ASN A 275 12.47 0.11 -9.44
N LEU A 276 11.40 0.43 -8.71
CA LEU A 276 10.06 -0.14 -8.92
C LEU A 276 9.57 0.10 -10.35
N PHE A 277 9.77 1.31 -10.86
CA PHE A 277 9.38 1.67 -12.22
C PHE A 277 10.23 0.94 -13.28
N GLU A 278 11.55 0.87 -13.09
CA GLU A 278 12.47 0.15 -13.99
C GLU A 278 12.16 -1.34 -14.05
N LYS A 279 11.75 -1.95 -12.93
CA LYS A 279 11.32 -3.35 -12.85
C LYS A 279 9.92 -3.60 -13.41
N GLY A 280 9.19 -2.53 -13.77
CA GLY A 280 7.85 -2.62 -14.35
C GLY A 280 6.71 -2.63 -13.32
N VAL A 281 7.00 -2.70 -12.02
CA VAL A 281 5.98 -2.84 -10.95
C VAL A 281 4.98 -1.69 -10.98
N THR A 282 5.47 -0.46 -11.15
CA THR A 282 4.66 0.78 -11.17
C THR A 282 4.62 1.42 -12.55
N LYS A 283 4.92 0.63 -13.59
CA LYS A 283 5.02 1.10 -14.97
C LYS A 283 3.69 0.88 -15.69
N PHE A 284 2.71 1.72 -15.36
CA PHE A 284 1.38 1.73 -15.97
C PHE A 284 1.41 2.23 -17.42
N LEU A 285 2.02 1.45 -18.30
CA LEU A 285 2.09 1.69 -19.73
C LEU A 285 1.50 0.51 -20.48
N ASP A 286 0.79 0.75 -21.56
CA ASP A 286 0.36 -0.32 -22.46
C ASP A 286 1.49 -0.76 -23.41
N SER A 287 1.23 -1.74 -24.28
CA SER A 287 2.23 -2.25 -25.25
C SER A 287 2.78 -1.21 -26.26
N ALA A 288 2.13 -0.04 -26.37
CA ALA A 288 2.56 1.07 -27.21
C ALA A 288 3.23 2.18 -26.39
N ASP A 289 3.61 1.89 -25.14
CA ASP A 289 4.21 2.81 -24.18
C ASP A 289 3.31 4.04 -23.90
N ARG A 290 1.98 3.87 -23.94
CA ARG A 290 1.01 4.91 -23.56
C ARG A 290 0.67 4.77 -22.08
N PRO A 291 0.67 5.86 -21.30
CA PRO A 291 0.20 5.85 -19.92
C PRO A 291 -1.22 5.35 -19.79
N ILE A 292 -1.44 4.47 -18.82
CA ILE A 292 -2.75 3.95 -18.44
C ILE A 292 -3.17 4.64 -17.15
N PHE A 293 -4.37 5.20 -17.15
CA PHE A 293 -5.00 5.81 -16.00
C PHE A 293 -6.36 5.16 -15.76
N TYR A 294 -6.57 4.73 -14.51
CA TYR A 294 -7.78 4.07 -14.06
C TYR A 294 -8.61 5.03 -13.20
N GLY A 295 -9.94 4.92 -13.30
CA GLY A 295 -10.89 5.47 -12.35
C GLY A 295 -11.11 4.52 -11.18
N THR A 296 -12.36 4.41 -10.77
CA THR A 296 -12.85 3.73 -9.58
C THR A 296 -14.07 2.86 -9.92
N GLU A 297 -14.72 2.30 -8.90
CA GLU A 297 -15.97 1.54 -9.08
C GLU A 297 -17.22 2.43 -8.95
N LYS A 298 -17.04 3.74 -9.08
CA LYS A 298 -18.08 4.75 -8.92
C LYS A 298 -17.94 5.74 -10.06
N ASP A 299 -19.01 6.50 -10.31
CA ASP A 299 -19.00 7.63 -11.24
C ASP A 299 -17.77 8.53 -11.04
N ASP A 300 -16.93 8.60 -12.07
CA ASP A 300 -15.71 9.41 -12.12
C ASP A 300 -15.78 10.53 -13.16
N GLU A 301 -15.02 11.60 -12.93
CA GLU A 301 -14.66 12.56 -13.96
C GLU A 301 -13.16 12.44 -14.21
N LEU A 302 -12.78 11.85 -15.34
CA LEU A 302 -11.41 11.49 -15.68
C LEU A 302 -10.89 12.36 -16.84
N SER A 303 -9.97 13.26 -16.53
CA SER A 303 -9.06 13.84 -17.50
C SER A 303 -7.63 13.39 -17.24
N GLN A 304 -6.86 13.23 -18.32
CA GLN A 304 -5.44 12.92 -18.21
C GLN A 304 -4.66 13.96 -17.37
N SER A 305 -5.09 15.21 -17.33
CA SER A 305 -4.47 16.26 -16.49
C SER A 305 -4.80 16.15 -15.01
N ASP A 306 -5.82 15.36 -14.62
CA ASP A 306 -6.19 15.17 -13.22
C ASP A 306 -5.19 14.27 -12.47
N PHE A 307 -4.47 13.43 -13.21
CA PHE A 307 -3.51 12.49 -12.63
C PHE A 307 -2.14 13.14 -12.39
N ASN A 308 -1.77 13.22 -11.11
CA ASN A 308 -0.39 13.51 -10.73
C ASN A 308 0.48 12.26 -10.92
N ALA A 309 1.02 12.08 -12.13
CA ALA A 309 1.82 10.90 -12.48
C ALA A 309 3.21 11.29 -13.04
N PRO A 310 4.14 11.80 -12.20
CA PRO A 310 5.40 12.37 -12.67
C PRO A 310 6.31 11.36 -13.40
N LYS A 311 6.13 10.06 -13.16
CA LYS A 311 6.87 9.00 -13.86
C LYS A 311 6.30 8.68 -15.25
N LEU A 312 5.05 9.04 -15.51
CA LEU A 312 4.36 8.78 -16.78
C LEU A 312 4.38 10.00 -17.72
N THR A 313 4.67 11.20 -17.22
CA THR A 313 4.67 12.45 -18.00
C THR A 313 5.53 12.38 -19.27
N GLY A 314 6.68 11.68 -19.23
CA GLY A 314 7.55 11.51 -20.39
C GLY A 314 6.97 10.68 -21.53
N PHE A 315 5.91 9.91 -21.26
CA PHE A 315 5.27 8.97 -22.18
C PHE A 315 4.00 9.53 -22.83
N LEU A 316 3.47 10.66 -22.33
CA LEU A 316 2.25 11.29 -22.85
C LEU A 316 2.30 11.64 -24.34
N GLY A 317 3.49 11.75 -24.92
CA GLY A 317 3.67 11.95 -26.37
C GLY A 317 3.21 10.77 -27.23
N ASN A 318 3.12 9.57 -26.64
CA ASN A 318 2.69 8.34 -27.31
C ASN A 318 1.15 8.23 -27.41
N GLY A 319 0.43 9.06 -26.66
CA GLY A 319 -1.00 8.93 -26.40
C GLY A 319 -1.25 8.46 -24.97
N SER A 320 -2.50 8.11 -24.66
CA SER A 320 -2.94 7.73 -23.31
C SER A 320 -4.07 6.70 -23.39
N VAL A 321 -4.26 5.96 -22.31
CA VAL A 321 -5.38 5.04 -22.07
C VAL A 321 -6.11 5.55 -20.84
N LEU A 322 -7.40 5.86 -20.95
CA LEU A 322 -8.28 6.13 -19.81
C LEU A 322 -9.26 4.96 -19.67
N ILE A 323 -9.42 4.47 -18.44
CA ILE A 323 -10.33 3.38 -18.07
C ILE A 323 -11.20 3.89 -16.94
N GLY A 324 -12.50 4.02 -17.16
CA GLY A 324 -13.48 4.48 -16.17
C GLY A 324 -13.68 3.45 -15.07
N GLY A 325 -14.30 2.31 -15.42
CA GLY A 325 -14.54 1.20 -14.50
C GLY A 325 -16.03 0.88 -14.40
N ASP A 326 -16.54 0.81 -13.17
CA ASP A 326 -17.99 0.71 -12.94
C ASP A 326 -18.52 2.10 -12.58
N GLY A 327 -19.76 2.42 -12.95
CA GLY A 327 -20.35 3.74 -12.72
C GLY A 327 -20.53 4.54 -14.01
N ASN A 328 -21.23 5.67 -13.93
CA ASN A 328 -21.43 6.54 -15.10
C ASN A 328 -20.28 7.55 -15.19
N ASP A 329 -19.26 7.20 -15.96
CA ASP A 329 -18.01 7.93 -16.01
C ASP A 329 -18.00 9.02 -17.08
N LYS A 330 -17.21 10.07 -16.84
CA LYS A 330 -16.92 11.10 -17.84
C LYS A 330 -15.44 11.06 -18.19
N LEU A 331 -15.13 10.59 -19.39
CA LEU A 331 -13.76 10.52 -19.87
C LEU A 331 -13.50 11.67 -20.85
N GLU A 332 -12.57 12.55 -20.50
CA GLU A 332 -12.18 13.70 -21.33
C GLU A 332 -10.68 13.65 -21.66
N LEU A 333 -10.35 13.85 -22.94
CA LEU A 333 -8.96 13.92 -23.38
C LEU A 333 -8.48 15.35 -23.60
N ASP A 334 -7.32 15.65 -23.01
CA ASP A 334 -6.57 16.85 -23.31
C ASP A 334 -5.93 16.79 -24.72
N ALA A 335 -5.48 17.96 -25.21
CA ALA A 335 -4.82 18.14 -26.50
C ALA A 335 -3.38 17.58 -26.53
N VAL A 336 -3.16 16.34 -26.06
CA VAL A 336 -1.89 15.63 -26.21
C VAL A 336 -1.77 14.95 -27.57
N LYS A 337 -0.53 14.67 -28.01
CA LYS A 337 -0.27 13.93 -29.25
C LYS A 337 -0.50 12.42 -29.05
N GLY A 338 -0.51 11.67 -30.15
CA GLY A 338 -0.61 10.21 -30.11
C GLY A 338 -2.05 9.68 -30.09
N LYS A 339 -2.19 8.36 -30.22
CA LYS A 339 -3.47 7.64 -30.30
C LYS A 339 -4.02 7.42 -28.89
N LYS A 340 -5.30 7.71 -28.65
CA LYS A 340 -5.92 7.46 -27.34
C LYS A 340 -6.90 6.31 -27.35
N ILE A 341 -6.95 5.61 -26.23
CA ILE A 341 -7.92 4.57 -25.93
C ILE A 341 -8.78 5.06 -24.77
N LEU A 342 -10.08 4.95 -24.94
CA LEU A 342 -11.08 5.34 -23.96
C LEU A 342 -11.92 4.09 -23.68
N ILE A 343 -11.91 3.62 -22.45
CA ILE A 343 -12.72 2.49 -22.00
C ILE A 343 -13.63 3.07 -20.93
N GLY A 344 -14.91 3.22 -21.24
CA GLY A 344 -15.89 3.69 -20.25
C GLY A 344 -16.01 2.66 -19.15
N GLY A 345 -16.42 1.45 -19.53
CA GLY A 345 -16.51 0.31 -18.62
C GLY A 345 -17.98 -0.09 -18.51
N LYS A 346 -18.47 -0.42 -17.32
CA LYS A 346 -19.89 -0.70 -17.12
C LYS A 346 -20.71 0.58 -16.96
N ASP A 347 -22.03 0.44 -17.10
CA ASP A 347 -22.99 1.54 -16.97
C ASP A 347 -22.91 2.56 -18.13
N ASN A 348 -23.33 3.81 -17.95
CA ASN A 348 -23.54 4.74 -19.07
C ASN A 348 -22.51 5.87 -19.04
N ASP A 349 -21.57 5.84 -19.98
CA ASP A 349 -20.45 6.77 -19.95
C ASP A 349 -20.62 7.95 -20.91
N THR A 350 -19.97 9.06 -20.56
CA THR A 350 -19.79 10.21 -21.45
C THR A 350 -18.34 10.29 -21.87
N ILE A 351 -18.08 10.02 -23.15
CA ILE A 351 -16.72 9.94 -23.69
C ILE A 351 -16.48 11.10 -24.65
N THR A 352 -15.59 12.00 -24.29
CA THR A 352 -15.17 13.13 -25.13
C THR A 352 -13.73 12.93 -25.58
N GLY A 353 -13.58 12.57 -26.86
CA GLY A 353 -12.28 12.51 -27.53
C GLY A 353 -11.63 13.89 -27.68
N SER A 354 -10.39 13.88 -28.15
CA SER A 354 -9.59 15.07 -28.34
C SER A 354 -10.01 15.88 -29.59
N LEU A 355 -9.26 16.91 -29.95
CA LEU A 355 -9.53 17.63 -31.20
C LEU A 355 -9.40 16.68 -32.40
N ALA A 356 -10.26 16.84 -33.40
CA ALA A 356 -10.36 15.94 -34.55
C ALA A 356 -9.00 15.69 -35.24
N GLY A 357 -8.73 14.44 -35.58
CA GLY A 357 -7.52 14.02 -36.30
C GLY A 357 -6.42 13.40 -35.44
N LEU A 358 -6.73 13.05 -34.18
CA LEU A 358 -5.80 12.39 -33.25
C LEU A 358 -6.08 10.88 -33.07
N PHE A 359 -7.04 10.34 -33.84
CA PHE A 359 -7.39 8.91 -33.93
C PHE A 359 -7.79 8.32 -32.58
N ASP A 360 -8.83 8.87 -31.98
CA ASP A 360 -9.35 8.42 -30.69
C ASP A 360 -10.25 7.20 -30.87
N THR A 361 -10.07 6.21 -30.01
CA THR A 361 -10.79 4.94 -30.07
C THR A 361 -11.49 4.68 -28.73
N SER A 362 -12.82 4.58 -28.75
CA SER A 362 -13.55 3.97 -27.63
C SER A 362 -13.55 2.44 -27.79
N VAL A 363 -13.47 1.70 -26.69
CA VAL A 363 -13.37 0.23 -26.69
C VAL A 363 -14.54 -0.37 -25.94
N TYR A 364 -15.07 -1.47 -26.48
CA TYR A 364 -16.23 -2.20 -25.99
C TYR A 364 -15.90 -3.69 -25.83
N GLU A 365 -16.43 -4.32 -24.77
CA GLU A 365 -16.12 -5.72 -24.43
C GLU A 365 -16.62 -6.74 -25.47
N GLY A 366 -17.78 -6.49 -26.07
CA GLY A 366 -18.50 -7.43 -26.92
C GLY A 366 -18.28 -7.29 -28.43
N PRO A 367 -18.82 -8.23 -29.22
CA PRO A 367 -18.83 -8.12 -30.68
C PRO A 367 -19.83 -7.05 -31.15
N SER A 368 -19.49 -6.34 -32.21
CA SER A 368 -20.25 -5.23 -32.78
C SER A 368 -21.72 -5.52 -33.10
N SER A 369 -22.12 -6.79 -33.30
CA SER A 369 -23.51 -7.20 -33.52
C SER A 369 -24.40 -7.04 -32.28
N GLU A 370 -23.81 -7.05 -31.09
CA GLU A 370 -24.53 -6.87 -29.83
C GLU A 370 -24.87 -5.40 -29.57
N TYR A 371 -24.20 -4.47 -30.24
CA TYR A 371 -24.40 -3.04 -30.02
C TYR A 371 -25.33 -2.41 -31.05
N LYS A 372 -25.87 -1.25 -30.70
CA LYS A 372 -26.61 -0.36 -31.58
C LYS A 372 -25.92 1.00 -31.58
N ILE A 373 -25.48 1.43 -32.76
CA ILE A 373 -24.78 2.70 -32.94
C ILE A 373 -25.74 3.70 -33.61
N GLU A 374 -26.06 4.81 -32.92
CA GLU A 374 -26.80 5.92 -33.49
C GLU A 374 -25.89 7.14 -33.65
N ARG A 375 -25.98 7.81 -34.81
CA ARG A 375 -25.18 9.00 -35.13
C ARG A 375 -26.12 10.18 -35.29
N PHE A 376 -25.86 11.25 -34.56
CA PHE A 376 -26.64 12.48 -34.58
C PHE A 376 -25.98 13.54 -35.47
N SER A 377 -26.77 14.51 -35.92
CA SER A 377 -26.31 15.58 -36.82
C SER A 377 -25.39 16.60 -36.14
N ASP A 378 -25.39 16.66 -34.81
CA ASP A 378 -24.56 17.55 -34.00
C ASP A 378 -23.19 16.93 -33.64
N GLY A 379 -22.84 15.79 -34.24
CA GLY A 379 -21.57 15.11 -33.99
C GLY A 379 -21.58 14.14 -32.81
N VAL A 380 -22.70 13.98 -32.10
CA VAL A 380 -22.85 12.96 -31.06
C VAL A 380 -23.02 11.59 -31.69
N VAL A 381 -22.44 10.58 -31.04
CA VAL A 381 -22.70 9.18 -31.31
C VAL A 381 -23.17 8.54 -30.01
N THR A 382 -24.21 7.72 -30.05
CA THR A 382 -24.54 6.82 -28.93
C THR A 382 -24.25 5.38 -29.32
N ILE A 383 -23.70 4.62 -28.37
CA ILE A 383 -23.43 3.19 -28.52
C ILE A 383 -24.15 2.48 -27.38
N GLU A 384 -25.27 1.84 -27.71
CA GLU A 384 -26.09 1.08 -26.76
C GLU A 384 -25.69 -0.39 -26.85
N ASP A 385 -25.24 -0.95 -25.73
CA ASP A 385 -25.10 -2.37 -25.53
C ASP A 385 -26.47 -3.03 -25.26
N LYS A 386 -26.73 -4.15 -25.94
CA LYS A 386 -27.95 -4.94 -25.73
C LYS A 386 -27.77 -6.04 -24.69
N VAL A 387 -26.55 -6.27 -24.21
CA VAL A 387 -26.25 -7.19 -23.13
C VAL A 387 -26.36 -6.45 -21.81
N LYS A 388 -27.15 -7.00 -20.88
CA LYS A 388 -27.38 -6.39 -19.56
C LYS A 388 -26.10 -6.47 -18.71
N ASP A 389 -25.85 -5.42 -17.91
CA ASP A 389 -24.78 -5.35 -16.91
C ASP A 389 -23.36 -5.46 -17.54
N ARG A 390 -23.18 -4.88 -18.75
CA ARG A 390 -21.90 -4.70 -19.46
C ARG A 390 -21.72 -3.21 -19.81
N ASP A 391 -21.42 -2.83 -21.05
CA ASP A 391 -21.03 -1.44 -21.41
C ASP A 391 -22.19 -0.42 -21.49
N GLY A 392 -23.38 -0.76 -20.98
CA GLY A 392 -24.55 0.14 -20.92
C GLY A 392 -24.84 0.96 -22.19
N ILE A 393 -25.01 2.28 -22.03
CA ILE A 393 -25.33 3.23 -23.11
C ILE A 393 -24.39 4.42 -23.08
N ASP A 394 -23.36 4.38 -23.92
CA ASP A 394 -22.39 5.46 -23.98
C ASP A 394 -22.82 6.60 -24.89
N THR A 395 -22.42 7.82 -24.50
CA THR A 395 -22.54 9.04 -25.30
C THR A 395 -21.17 9.58 -25.67
N LEU A 396 -20.85 9.56 -26.96
CA LEU A 396 -19.53 9.89 -27.50
C LEU A 396 -19.58 11.23 -28.24
N ARG A 397 -18.53 12.03 -28.05
CA ARG A 397 -18.22 13.20 -28.86
C ARG A 397 -16.77 13.15 -29.28
N ARG A 398 -16.47 13.55 -30.53
CA ARG A 398 -15.10 13.70 -31.04
C ARG A 398 -14.26 12.41 -30.99
N VAL A 399 -14.90 11.25 -31.05
CA VAL A 399 -14.23 9.95 -31.12
C VAL A 399 -14.31 9.44 -32.55
N GLU A 400 -13.19 9.05 -33.15
CA GLU A 400 -13.15 8.60 -34.53
C GLU A 400 -13.51 7.12 -34.72
N PHE A 401 -13.20 6.27 -33.73
CA PHE A 401 -13.39 4.81 -33.85
C PHE A 401 -14.07 4.21 -32.62
N ALA A 402 -14.90 3.20 -32.86
CA ALA A 402 -15.36 2.25 -31.84
C ALA A 402 -14.70 0.89 -32.12
N GLN A 403 -13.97 0.35 -31.15
CA GLN A 403 -13.36 -0.96 -31.18
C GLN A 403 -14.22 -1.96 -30.42
N PHE A 404 -14.78 -2.93 -31.14
CA PHE A 404 -15.48 -4.09 -30.58
C PHE A 404 -14.55 -5.31 -30.58
N SER A 405 -14.93 -6.39 -29.90
CA SER A 405 -14.10 -7.60 -29.85
C SER A 405 -13.94 -8.32 -31.19
N ASP A 406 -14.82 -8.06 -32.17
CA ASP A 406 -14.77 -8.65 -33.51
C ASP A 406 -14.23 -7.71 -34.59
N LYS A 407 -14.39 -6.38 -34.45
CA LYS A 407 -13.98 -5.39 -35.46
C LYS A 407 -13.90 -3.96 -34.91
N THR A 408 -13.20 -3.10 -35.65
CA THR A 408 -13.23 -1.64 -35.47
C THR A 408 -14.23 -1.00 -36.44
N VAL A 409 -15.02 -0.05 -35.96
CA VAL A 409 -15.98 0.73 -36.76
C VAL A 409 -15.55 2.20 -36.79
N ASP A 410 -15.53 2.77 -37.99
CA ASP A 410 -15.35 4.21 -38.20
C ASP A 410 -16.65 4.95 -37.84
N LEU A 411 -16.55 5.90 -36.90
CA LEU A 411 -17.67 6.68 -36.41
C LEU A 411 -17.91 7.96 -37.24
N ILE A 412 -16.89 8.44 -37.96
CA ILE A 412 -16.90 9.68 -38.74
C ILE A 412 -17.24 9.47 -40.22
N SER A 413 -17.10 8.25 -40.75
CA SER A 413 -17.46 7.95 -42.15
C SER A 413 -18.97 8.10 -42.39
N GLY A 414 -19.38 9.22 -42.99
CA GLY A 414 -20.77 9.56 -43.30
C GLY A 414 -21.26 10.90 -42.72
N GLN A 415 -20.49 11.54 -41.84
CA GLN A 415 -20.71 12.94 -41.48
C GLN A 415 -19.96 13.83 -42.48
N ASP A 416 -20.68 14.72 -43.16
CA ASP A 416 -20.10 15.73 -44.03
C ASP A 416 -19.35 16.76 -43.16
N ILE A 417 -18.08 16.46 -42.85
CA ILE A 417 -17.17 17.27 -42.02
C ILE A 417 -16.77 18.60 -42.67
N SER A 418 -17.43 19.01 -43.76
CA SER A 418 -17.18 20.29 -44.43
C SER A 418 -17.70 21.51 -43.65
N SER A 419 -18.62 21.34 -42.70
CA SER A 419 -19.23 22.46 -41.96
C SER A 419 -18.64 22.76 -40.59
N SER A 420 -17.83 21.89 -39.97
CA SER A 420 -17.30 22.12 -38.61
C SER A 420 -15.91 22.77 -38.57
N LEU A 421 -15.19 22.83 -39.70
CA LEU A 421 -13.88 23.48 -39.80
C LEU A 421 -13.97 25.01 -39.92
N THR A 422 -15.15 25.58 -40.20
CA THR A 422 -15.31 27.03 -40.39
C THR A 422 -15.61 27.80 -39.10
N GLU A 423 -16.05 27.14 -38.02
CA GLU A 423 -16.34 27.80 -36.73
C GLU A 423 -15.17 27.78 -35.73
N LEU A 424 -14.10 27.04 -35.99
CA LEU A 424 -12.93 26.93 -35.09
C LEU A 424 -11.75 27.85 -35.45
N VAL A 425 -11.92 28.73 -36.46
CA VAL A 425 -10.90 29.71 -36.88
C VAL A 425 -11.43 31.15 -36.82
N ALA A 426 -12.45 31.43 -36.00
CA ALA A 426 -12.99 32.77 -35.76
C ALA A 426 -12.61 33.31 -34.38
#